data_AF-A0A068R8M5-F1
#
_entry.id   AF-A0A068R8M5-F1
#
_cell.length_a   1.000
_cell.length_b   1.000
_cell.length_c   1.000
_cell.angle_alpha   90.00
_cell.angle_beta   90.00
_cell.angle_gamma   90.00
#
_symmetry.space_group_name_H-M   'P 1'
#
loop_
_entity.id
_entity.type
_entity.pdbx_description
1 polymer ?
#
loop_
_entity_poly.entity_id
_entity_poly.type
_entity_poly.pdbx_seq_one_letter_code
_entity_poly.pdbx_strand_id
1 'polypeptide(L)'
;MHLRFHSAFGKLPATLQSTLRPYIAAPDFPAILTAEQTAAIHAWLRGETALVAITVNYRPCDHCRQFMNELNSGAGLQIRLPGAEPATLADHLPDAFGPKDLGIATLLMDQINHGYQLTLTDELAQAALAAANQSYAPYSNAHSGLALAAEDGRVYAGRYAENAAFNPSLPPLQAALILFNLLGGDCMKIRRAVLAEPQSAILSQWDMTRATLAALGCHNVSRVSF
;
A
#
# COMPACT_ATOMS: atom_id res chain seq x y z
N MET A 1 -0.51 14.25 -11.07
CA MET A 1 0.72 14.09 -10.26
C MET A 1 0.44 13.09 -9.16
N HIS A 2 1.11 11.93 -9.20
CA HIS A 2 1.05 10.97 -8.09
C HIS A 2 1.57 11.68 -6.85
N LEU A 3 0.78 11.59 -5.80
CA LEU A 3 1.00 12.29 -4.55
C LEU A 3 2.41 12.04 -3.99
N ARG A 4 2.99 10.83 -4.17
CA ARG A 4 4.35 10.46 -3.68
C ARG A 4 5.47 11.37 -4.14
N PHE A 5 5.27 12.11 -5.23
CA PHE A 5 6.27 13.05 -5.74
C PHE A 5 6.00 14.50 -5.37
N HIS A 6 4.87 14.87 -4.77
CA HIS A 6 4.56 16.28 -4.46
C HIS A 6 5.58 16.95 -3.52
N SER A 7 5.97 16.28 -2.44
CA SER A 7 6.95 16.82 -1.47
C SER A 7 8.36 16.93 -2.07
N ALA A 8 8.79 15.92 -2.84
CA ALA A 8 10.08 15.95 -3.54
C ALA A 8 10.08 16.96 -4.71
N PHE A 9 8.99 17.05 -5.45
CA PHE A 9 8.82 17.94 -6.60
C PHE A 9 8.78 19.41 -6.17
N GLY A 10 8.11 19.73 -5.06
CA GLY A 10 8.08 21.09 -4.51
C GLY A 10 9.46 21.60 -4.04
N LYS A 11 10.42 20.69 -3.80
CA LYS A 11 11.81 21.01 -3.43
C LYS A 11 12.72 21.20 -4.64
N LEU A 12 12.25 20.93 -5.85
CA LEU A 12 13.06 21.11 -7.07
C LEU A 12 13.11 22.60 -7.46
N PRO A 13 14.20 23.06 -8.11
CA PRO A 13 14.24 24.36 -8.78
C PRO A 13 13.06 24.56 -9.74
N ALA A 14 12.57 25.80 -9.86
CA ALA A 14 11.39 26.13 -10.67
C ALA A 14 11.49 25.63 -12.13
N THR A 15 12.69 25.66 -12.70
CA THR A 15 12.98 25.17 -14.06
C THR A 15 12.80 23.66 -14.20
N LEU A 16 13.14 22.89 -13.17
CA LEU A 16 12.92 21.44 -13.13
C LEU A 16 11.45 21.10 -12.88
N GLN A 17 10.78 21.88 -12.01
CA GLN A 17 9.34 21.75 -11.81
C GLN A 17 8.58 21.97 -13.12
N SER A 18 8.83 23.07 -13.84
CA SER A 18 8.14 23.35 -15.11
C SER A 18 8.38 22.28 -16.17
N THR A 19 9.58 21.70 -16.20
CA THR A 19 9.97 20.66 -17.18
C THR A 19 9.38 19.29 -16.86
N LEU A 20 9.30 18.93 -15.57
CA LEU A 20 8.81 17.62 -15.12
C LEU A 20 7.29 17.57 -14.91
N ARG A 21 6.64 18.73 -14.74
CA ARG A 21 5.18 18.83 -14.53
C ARG A 21 4.33 18.08 -15.57
N PRO A 22 4.62 18.13 -16.88
CA PRO A 22 3.83 17.42 -17.90
C PRO A 22 3.88 15.91 -17.73
N TYR A 23 5.07 15.35 -17.46
CA TYR A 23 5.29 13.91 -17.28
C TYR A 23 4.67 13.39 -15.98
N ILE A 24 4.79 14.17 -14.91
CA ILE A 24 4.29 13.80 -13.59
C ILE A 24 2.76 14.00 -13.50
N ALA A 25 2.21 14.97 -14.24
CA ALA A 25 0.77 15.18 -14.33
C ALA A 25 0.07 14.24 -15.33
N ALA A 26 0.83 13.47 -16.10
CA ALA A 26 0.30 12.59 -17.13
C ALA A 26 -0.60 11.50 -16.52
N PRO A 27 -1.70 11.10 -17.20
CA PRO A 27 -2.63 10.07 -16.70
C PRO A 27 -2.00 8.69 -16.51
N ASP A 28 -0.90 8.41 -17.20
CA ASP A 28 -0.07 7.20 -17.16
C ASP A 28 1.06 7.26 -16.13
N PHE A 29 1.14 8.35 -15.37
CA PHE A 29 2.09 8.46 -14.27
C PHE A 29 1.80 7.39 -13.21
N PRO A 30 2.80 6.70 -12.63
CA PRO A 30 2.62 5.43 -11.89
C PRO A 30 2.02 5.57 -10.48
N ALA A 31 1.02 6.45 -10.33
CA ALA A 31 0.05 6.55 -9.23
C ALA A 31 -1.05 5.50 -9.25
N ILE A 32 -0.95 4.55 -10.16
CA ILE A 32 -2.02 3.65 -10.49
C ILE A 32 -1.96 2.49 -9.51
N LEU A 33 -3.04 2.29 -8.77
CA LEU A 33 -3.33 1.00 -8.16
C LEU A 33 -3.67 0.03 -9.28
N THR A 34 -2.87 -1.02 -9.44
CA THR A 34 -3.16 -2.06 -10.43
C THR A 34 -4.18 -3.05 -9.87
N ALA A 35 -4.84 -3.79 -10.77
CA ALA A 35 -5.83 -4.77 -10.36
C ALA A 35 -5.20 -5.87 -9.48
N GLU A 36 -3.96 -6.24 -9.79
CA GLU A 36 -3.20 -7.27 -9.08
C GLU A 36 -2.85 -6.82 -7.66
N GLN A 37 -2.34 -5.60 -7.50
CA GLN A 37 -2.09 -5.01 -6.17
C GLN A 37 -3.38 -4.91 -5.37
N THR A 38 -4.46 -4.43 -6.01
CA THR A 38 -5.77 -4.28 -5.38
C THR A 38 -6.30 -5.61 -4.86
N ALA A 39 -6.26 -6.67 -5.68
CA ALA A 39 -6.73 -8.00 -5.31
C ALA A 39 -5.89 -8.62 -4.19
N ALA A 40 -4.56 -8.53 -4.28
CA ALA A 40 -3.66 -9.09 -3.28
C ALA A 40 -3.77 -8.39 -1.92
N ILE A 41 -3.82 -7.05 -1.92
CA ILE A 41 -4.03 -6.28 -0.69
C ILE A 41 -5.41 -6.55 -0.11
N HIS A 42 -6.46 -6.67 -0.92
CA HIS A 42 -7.78 -7.01 -0.42
C HIS A 42 -7.78 -8.37 0.30
N ALA A 43 -7.22 -9.41 -0.31
CA ALA A 43 -7.09 -10.73 0.31
C ALA A 43 -6.33 -10.66 1.64
N TRP A 44 -5.17 -9.98 1.64
CA TRP A 44 -4.35 -9.82 2.83
C TRP A 44 -5.07 -9.07 3.96
N LEU A 45 -5.75 -7.95 3.66
CA LEU A 45 -6.51 -7.19 4.66
C LEU A 45 -7.74 -7.96 5.19
N ARG A 46 -8.23 -8.95 4.44
CA ARG A 46 -9.30 -9.86 4.88
C ARG A 46 -8.78 -11.06 5.69
N GLY A 47 -7.47 -11.15 5.91
CA GLY A 47 -6.84 -12.17 6.73
C GLY A 47 -6.45 -13.45 5.98
N GLU A 48 -6.48 -13.44 4.65
CA GLU A 48 -5.92 -14.55 3.87
C GLU A 48 -4.43 -14.70 4.17
N THR A 49 -3.98 -15.94 4.30
CA THR A 49 -2.60 -16.26 4.68
C THR A 49 -1.66 -16.39 3.48
N ALA A 50 -2.20 -16.61 2.27
CA ALA A 50 -1.43 -16.74 1.03
C ALA A 50 -2.34 -16.62 -0.19
N LEU A 51 -1.77 -16.38 -1.38
CA LEU A 51 -2.48 -16.45 -2.66
C LEU A 51 -2.01 -17.67 -3.46
N VAL A 52 -2.94 -18.54 -3.81
CA VAL A 52 -2.62 -19.69 -4.67
C VAL A 52 -2.51 -19.27 -6.15
N ALA A 53 -3.39 -18.37 -6.58
CA ALA A 53 -3.45 -17.91 -7.95
C ALA A 53 -4.04 -16.49 -8.05
N ILE A 54 -3.70 -15.78 -9.12
CA ILE A 54 -4.35 -14.55 -9.56
C ILE A 54 -4.81 -14.70 -11.01
N THR A 55 -6.05 -14.29 -11.30
CA THR A 55 -6.62 -14.36 -12.65
C THR A 55 -6.84 -12.95 -13.18
N VAL A 56 -6.27 -12.66 -14.34
CA VAL A 56 -6.31 -11.34 -14.98
C VAL A 56 -6.55 -11.48 -16.49
N ASN A 57 -7.10 -10.46 -17.14
CA ASN A 57 -7.35 -10.50 -18.58
C ASN A 57 -6.11 -10.23 -19.43
N TYR A 58 -5.12 -9.53 -18.86
CA TYR A 58 -3.90 -9.12 -19.54
C TYR A 58 -2.68 -9.49 -18.71
N ARG A 59 -1.55 -9.73 -19.37
CA ARG A 59 -0.30 -10.09 -18.68
C ARG A 59 0.07 -8.99 -17.68
N PRO A 60 0.40 -9.33 -16.42
CA PRO A 60 0.84 -8.35 -15.44
C PRO A 60 2.05 -7.55 -15.95
N CYS A 61 2.08 -6.26 -15.70
CA CYS A 61 3.26 -5.43 -15.96
C CYS A 61 4.37 -5.72 -14.95
N ASP A 62 5.60 -5.28 -15.22
CA ASP A 62 6.75 -5.62 -14.36
C ASP A 62 6.61 -5.05 -12.94
N HIS A 63 5.94 -3.90 -12.78
CA HIS A 63 5.58 -3.38 -11.45
C HIS A 63 4.68 -4.34 -10.66
N CYS A 64 3.66 -4.93 -11.30
CA CYS A 64 2.80 -5.93 -10.66
C CYS A 64 3.58 -7.21 -10.34
N ARG A 65 4.42 -7.67 -11.27
CA ARG A 65 5.25 -8.87 -11.06
C ARG A 65 6.17 -8.68 -9.87
N GLN A 66 6.83 -7.53 -9.79
CA GLN A 66 7.72 -7.18 -8.69
C GLN A 66 6.98 -7.05 -7.36
N PHE A 67 5.77 -6.47 -7.36
CA PHE A 67 4.92 -6.45 -6.17
C PHE A 67 4.55 -7.86 -5.71
N MET A 68 4.12 -8.74 -6.62
CA MET A 68 3.75 -10.12 -6.30
C MET A 68 4.93 -10.97 -5.81
N ASN A 69 6.17 -10.63 -6.20
CA ASN A 69 7.37 -11.31 -5.73
C ASN A 69 7.66 -11.10 -4.23
N GLU A 70 6.92 -10.18 -3.60
CA GLU A 70 6.96 -9.91 -2.16
C GLU A 70 6.12 -10.89 -1.33
N LEU A 71 5.11 -11.49 -1.96
CA LEU A 71 4.16 -12.38 -1.31
C LEU A 71 4.84 -13.65 -0.84
N ASN A 72 4.37 -14.25 0.24
CA ASN A 72 4.88 -15.54 0.73
C ASN A 72 4.67 -16.71 -0.24
N SER A 73 3.78 -16.55 -1.22
CA SER A 73 3.59 -17.48 -2.33
C SER A 73 4.74 -17.38 -3.36
N GLY A 74 5.40 -16.22 -3.41
CA GLY A 74 6.62 -15.93 -4.17
C GLY A 74 6.55 -16.40 -5.63
N ALA A 75 7.65 -17.00 -6.08
CA ALA A 75 7.79 -17.56 -7.42
C ALA A 75 6.74 -18.63 -7.78
N GLY A 76 6.10 -19.27 -6.80
CA GLY A 76 5.11 -20.32 -7.01
C GLY A 76 3.68 -19.82 -7.28
N LEU A 77 3.42 -18.52 -7.15
CA LEU A 77 2.09 -17.94 -7.40
C LEU A 77 1.65 -18.21 -8.85
N GLN A 78 0.45 -18.78 -9.05
CA GLN A 78 -0.08 -19.02 -10.39
C GLN A 78 -0.68 -17.73 -10.99
N ILE A 79 -0.29 -17.40 -12.22
CA ILE A 79 -0.87 -16.32 -13.02
C ILE A 79 -1.75 -16.95 -14.11
N ARG A 80 -3.05 -16.64 -14.10
CA ARG A 80 -4.03 -17.20 -15.03
C ARG A 80 -4.52 -16.12 -15.99
N LEU A 81 -4.45 -16.43 -17.28
CA LEU A 81 -4.84 -15.55 -18.38
C LEU A 81 -5.82 -16.29 -19.32
N PRO A 82 -6.83 -15.61 -19.88
CA PRO A 82 -7.73 -16.20 -20.86
C PRO A 82 -6.98 -16.78 -22.06
N GLY A 83 -7.19 -18.07 -22.35
CA GLY A 83 -6.63 -18.75 -23.53
C GLY A 83 -5.11 -18.98 -23.50
N ALA A 84 -4.46 -18.76 -22.36
CA ALA A 84 -3.06 -19.10 -22.17
C ALA A 84 -2.91 -20.33 -21.25
N GLU A 85 -1.82 -21.05 -21.40
CA GLU A 85 -1.44 -22.11 -20.47
C GLU A 85 -1.17 -21.53 -19.07
N PRO A 86 -1.46 -22.28 -17.99
CA PRO A 86 -1.11 -21.87 -16.63
C PRO A 86 0.39 -21.58 -16.51
N ALA A 87 0.73 -20.40 -15.98
CA ALA A 87 2.11 -19.99 -15.73
C ALA A 87 2.28 -19.57 -14.27
N THR A 88 3.49 -19.65 -13.76
CA THR A 88 3.87 -19.16 -12.45
C THR A 88 4.41 -17.74 -12.52
N LEU A 89 4.54 -17.07 -11.39
CA LEU A 89 5.21 -15.77 -11.33
C LEU A 89 6.66 -15.88 -11.82
N ALA A 90 7.35 -16.99 -11.55
CA ALA A 90 8.72 -17.22 -11.99
C ALA A 90 8.84 -17.20 -13.54
N ASP A 91 7.85 -17.75 -14.24
CA ASP A 91 7.83 -17.77 -15.72
C ASP A 91 7.68 -16.35 -16.30
N HIS A 92 7.06 -15.45 -15.54
CA HIS A 92 6.84 -14.05 -15.93
C HIS A 92 7.94 -13.10 -15.46
N LEU A 93 8.74 -13.52 -14.48
CA LEU A 93 9.80 -12.72 -13.86
C LEU A 93 11.05 -13.61 -13.64
N PRO A 94 11.76 -13.99 -14.72
CA PRO A 94 13.01 -14.74 -14.61
C PRO A 94 14.09 -13.88 -13.94
N ASP A 95 15.01 -14.54 -13.23
CA ASP A 95 16.13 -13.89 -12.52
C ASP A 95 15.68 -12.71 -11.63
N ALA A 96 14.54 -12.90 -10.96
CA ALA A 96 13.88 -11.88 -10.16
C ALA A 96 14.74 -11.42 -8.98
N PHE A 97 14.80 -10.10 -8.78
CA PHE A 97 15.21 -9.50 -7.52
C PHE A 97 14.04 -9.49 -6.53
N GLY A 98 14.29 -9.78 -5.25
CA GLY A 98 13.26 -9.80 -4.23
C GLY A 98 13.78 -9.97 -2.80
N PRO A 99 12.89 -10.35 -1.86
CA PRO A 99 13.21 -10.43 -0.43
C PRO A 99 14.36 -11.40 -0.11
N LYS A 100 14.48 -12.47 -0.90
CA LYS A 100 15.52 -13.50 -0.76
C LYS A 100 16.92 -12.92 -0.95
N ASP A 101 17.08 -12.01 -1.91
CA ASP A 101 18.37 -11.37 -2.22
C ASP A 101 18.83 -10.41 -1.11
N LEU A 102 17.86 -9.93 -0.32
CA LEU A 102 18.09 -9.03 0.82
C LEU A 102 18.12 -9.77 2.17
N GLY A 103 18.06 -11.12 2.17
CA GLY A 103 18.10 -11.92 3.38
C GLY A 103 16.85 -11.81 4.27
N ILE A 104 15.71 -11.42 3.70
CA ILE A 104 14.45 -11.27 4.43
C ILE A 104 13.74 -12.62 4.53
N ALA A 105 13.42 -13.04 5.76
CA ALA A 105 12.78 -14.33 6.04
C ALA A 105 11.25 -14.26 6.11
N THR A 106 10.71 -13.19 6.70
CA THR A 106 9.27 -12.94 6.78
C THR A 106 8.81 -12.25 5.50
N LEU A 107 7.79 -12.77 4.83
CA LEU A 107 7.29 -12.27 3.55
C LEU A 107 5.93 -11.59 3.71
N LEU A 108 5.49 -10.86 2.69
CA LEU A 108 4.16 -10.26 2.69
C LEU A 108 3.08 -11.35 2.72
N MET A 109 2.04 -11.14 3.55
CA MET A 109 0.98 -12.10 3.94
C MET A 109 1.33 -13.08 5.07
N ASP A 110 2.57 -13.14 5.53
CA ASP A 110 2.87 -13.86 6.76
C ASP A 110 2.19 -13.20 7.97
N GLN A 111 1.90 -13.99 8.99
CA GLN A 111 1.28 -13.48 10.21
C GLN A 111 2.30 -12.72 11.05
N ILE A 112 2.09 -11.42 11.19
CA ILE A 112 3.00 -10.50 11.89
C ILE A 112 2.22 -9.75 12.96
N ASN A 113 2.82 -9.60 14.14
CA ASN A 113 2.39 -8.67 15.15
C ASN A 113 3.61 -8.00 15.80
N HIS A 114 3.80 -6.71 15.53
CA HIS A 114 4.92 -5.94 16.06
C HIS A 114 4.78 -5.56 17.55
N GLY A 115 3.59 -5.70 18.14
CA GLY A 115 3.36 -5.50 19.57
C GLY A 115 3.39 -4.05 20.05
N TYR A 116 3.31 -3.06 19.15
CA TYR A 116 3.20 -1.65 19.50
C TYR A 116 1.90 -1.37 20.26
N GLN A 117 1.96 -0.40 21.17
CA GLN A 117 0.85 -0.02 22.04
C GLN A 117 0.64 1.49 22.00
N LEU A 118 -0.63 1.92 22.11
CA LEU A 118 -0.99 3.32 22.30
C LEU A 118 -1.72 3.46 23.63
N THR A 119 -1.44 4.55 24.33
CA THR A 119 -2.14 4.93 25.58
C THR A 119 -3.52 5.54 25.32
N LEU A 120 -3.76 6.04 24.10
CA LEU A 120 -5.01 6.66 23.69
C LEU A 120 -6.15 5.63 23.62
N THR A 121 -7.35 5.99 24.07
CA THR A 121 -8.54 5.12 24.03
C THR A 121 -9.40 5.31 22.77
N ASP A 122 -9.02 6.23 21.87
CA ASP A 122 -9.73 6.48 20.62
C ASP A 122 -9.76 5.23 19.72
N GLU A 123 -10.95 4.73 19.43
CA GLU A 123 -11.15 3.48 18.67
C GLU A 123 -10.52 3.54 17.27
N LEU A 124 -10.59 4.70 16.61
CA LEU A 124 -10.02 4.87 15.28
C LEU A 124 -8.49 4.86 15.31
N ALA A 125 -7.88 5.47 16.34
CA ALA A 125 -6.44 5.36 16.58
C ALA A 125 -6.01 3.93 16.91
N GLN A 126 -6.78 3.20 17.72
CA GLN A 126 -6.51 1.79 18.02
C GLN A 126 -6.63 0.92 16.76
N ALA A 127 -7.59 1.18 15.88
CA ALA A 127 -7.70 0.49 14.58
C ALA A 127 -6.49 0.79 13.68
N ALA A 128 -6.02 2.03 13.64
CA ALA A 128 -4.82 2.41 12.87
C ALA A 128 -3.56 1.73 13.43
N LEU A 129 -3.41 1.65 14.76
CA LEU A 129 -2.32 0.93 15.41
C LEU A 129 -2.38 -0.58 15.15
N ALA A 130 -3.57 -1.19 15.25
CA ALA A 130 -3.76 -2.60 14.96
C ALA A 130 -3.35 -2.94 13.51
N ALA A 131 -3.59 -2.03 12.57
CA ALA A 131 -3.09 -2.15 11.21
C ALA A 131 -1.57 -1.96 11.12
N ALA A 132 -0.99 -0.99 11.84
CA ALA A 132 0.46 -0.80 11.89
C ALA A 132 1.18 -2.03 12.45
N ASN A 133 0.63 -2.66 13.50
CA ASN A 133 1.14 -3.89 14.10
C ASN A 133 1.18 -5.09 13.15
N GLN A 134 0.34 -5.08 12.11
CA GLN A 134 0.28 -6.12 11.09
C GLN A 134 0.84 -5.64 9.74
N SER A 135 1.54 -4.51 9.72
CA SER A 135 2.15 -3.98 8.50
C SER A 135 3.44 -4.72 8.14
N TYR A 136 3.81 -4.67 6.87
CA TYR A 136 5.00 -5.28 6.32
C TYR A 136 5.98 -4.18 5.89
N ALA A 137 7.05 -3.97 6.66
CA ALA A 137 8.05 -2.93 6.36
C ALA A 137 9.48 -3.34 6.77
N PRO A 138 10.00 -4.48 6.28
CA PRO A 138 11.29 -5.00 6.73
C PRO A 138 12.50 -4.17 6.26
N TYR A 139 12.33 -3.25 5.31
CA TYR A 139 13.45 -2.49 4.73
C TYR A 139 13.66 -1.17 5.46
N SER A 140 12.57 -0.43 5.73
CA SER A 140 12.66 0.86 6.43
C SER A 140 12.37 0.76 7.92
N ASN A 141 11.74 -0.33 8.37
CA ASN A 141 11.13 -0.48 9.70
C ASN A 141 10.08 0.61 10.03
N ALA A 142 9.56 1.31 9.01
CA ALA A 142 8.52 2.33 9.15
C ALA A 142 7.12 1.70 9.21
N HIS A 143 6.90 0.80 10.18
CA HIS A 143 5.64 0.08 10.38
C HIS A 143 4.48 1.05 10.54
N SER A 144 3.60 1.14 9.54
CA SER A 144 2.54 2.15 9.54
C SER A 144 1.19 1.54 9.15
N GLY A 145 0.15 2.13 9.73
CA GLY A 145 -1.23 1.74 9.53
C GLY A 145 -2.13 2.97 9.49
N LEU A 146 -3.25 2.85 8.80
CA LEU A 146 -4.20 3.94 8.67
C LEU A 146 -5.62 3.42 8.83
N ALA A 147 -6.46 4.16 9.54
CA ALA A 147 -7.88 3.86 9.66
C ALA A 147 -8.73 5.04 9.18
N LEU A 148 -9.76 4.73 8.40
CA LEU A 148 -10.77 5.64 7.87
C LEU A 148 -12.09 5.37 8.57
N ALA A 149 -12.74 6.39 9.11
CA ALA A 149 -14.13 6.34 9.53
C ALA A 149 -15.01 6.96 8.43
N ALA A 150 -15.91 6.17 7.87
CA ALA A 150 -16.88 6.61 6.88
C ALA A 150 -18.10 7.31 7.55
N GLU A 151 -18.90 8.03 6.75
CA GLU A 151 -20.14 8.66 7.21
C GLU A 151 -21.19 7.66 7.72
N ASP A 152 -21.18 6.43 7.20
CA ASP A 152 -22.06 5.34 7.64
C ASP A 152 -21.63 4.69 8.97
N GLY A 153 -20.56 5.21 9.60
CA GLY A 153 -20.02 4.75 10.87
C GLY A 153 -19.04 3.57 10.76
N ARG A 154 -18.83 2.99 9.56
CA ARG A 154 -17.88 1.88 9.38
C ARG A 154 -16.44 2.36 9.42
N VAL A 155 -15.55 1.47 9.87
CA VAL A 155 -14.11 1.70 9.91
C VAL A 155 -13.39 0.80 8.92
N TYR A 156 -12.51 1.39 8.11
CA TYR A 156 -11.69 0.70 7.13
C TYR A 156 -10.22 0.95 7.44
N ALA A 157 -9.49 -0.11 7.74
CA ALA A 157 -8.08 -0.03 8.12
C ALA A 157 -7.18 -0.63 7.04
N GLY A 158 -6.10 0.08 6.71
CA GLY A 158 -5.09 -0.29 5.74
C GLY A 158 -3.73 -0.40 6.39
N ARG A 159 -2.95 -1.37 5.92
CA ARG A 159 -1.62 -1.70 6.42
C ARG A 159 -0.58 -1.31 5.38
N TYR A 160 0.58 -0.84 5.81
CA TYR A 160 1.68 -0.59 4.90
C TYR A 160 2.25 -1.91 4.37
N ALA A 161 2.47 -2.00 3.06
CA ALA A 161 3.14 -3.12 2.41
C ALA A 161 4.34 -2.60 1.63
N GLU A 162 5.53 -2.72 2.21
CA GLU A 162 6.77 -2.43 1.50
C GLU A 162 7.10 -3.47 0.45
N ASN A 163 8.00 -3.11 -0.45
CA ASN A 163 8.52 -3.99 -1.47
C ASN A 163 10.05 -3.85 -1.57
N ALA A 164 10.74 -4.96 -1.85
CA ALA A 164 12.20 -5.01 -2.01
C ALA A 164 12.72 -3.98 -3.03
N ALA A 165 11.97 -3.74 -4.11
CA ALA A 165 12.33 -2.77 -5.15
C ALA A 165 11.89 -1.33 -4.83
N PHE A 166 11.44 -1.07 -3.60
CA PHE A 166 10.95 0.20 -3.04
C PHE A 166 9.74 0.81 -3.75
N ASN A 167 9.83 1.12 -5.03
CA ASN A 167 8.81 1.79 -5.82
C ASN A 167 7.45 1.06 -5.88
N PRO A 168 7.40 -0.29 -5.84
CA PRO A 168 6.13 -1.03 -5.77
C PRO A 168 5.46 -1.03 -4.40
N SER A 169 6.08 -0.44 -3.37
CA SER A 169 5.50 -0.36 -2.02
C SER A 169 4.12 0.33 -2.06
N LEU A 170 3.19 -0.21 -1.28
CA LEU A 170 1.81 0.25 -1.21
C LEU A 170 1.53 0.89 0.16
N PRO A 171 1.32 2.22 0.23
CA PRO A 171 1.12 2.92 1.50
C PRO A 171 -0.19 2.52 2.22
N PRO A 172 -0.27 2.70 3.55
CA PRO A 172 -1.43 2.27 4.33
C PRO A 172 -2.72 3.00 3.94
N LEU A 173 -2.64 4.24 3.44
CA LEU A 173 -3.81 4.96 2.93
C LEU A 173 -4.44 4.25 1.73
N GLN A 174 -3.64 3.91 0.73
CA GLN A 174 -4.11 3.19 -0.45
C GLN A 174 -4.74 1.85 -0.07
N ALA A 175 -4.12 1.13 0.86
CA ALA A 175 -4.67 -0.13 1.38
C ALA A 175 -6.06 0.08 2.00
N ALA A 176 -6.25 1.13 2.80
CA ALA A 176 -7.54 1.46 3.40
C ALA A 176 -8.60 1.86 2.35
N LEU A 177 -8.20 2.65 1.35
CA LEU A 177 -9.09 3.08 0.25
C LEU A 177 -9.50 1.92 -0.65
N ILE A 178 -8.60 0.95 -0.91
CA ILE A 178 -8.94 -0.30 -1.63
C ILE A 178 -10.05 -1.03 -0.90
N LEU A 179 -9.88 -1.27 0.40
CA LEU A 179 -10.87 -1.98 1.20
C LEU A 179 -12.19 -1.20 1.26
N PHE A 180 -12.13 0.11 1.42
CA PHE A 180 -13.31 0.97 1.47
C PHE A 180 -14.12 0.90 0.17
N ASN A 181 -13.47 1.06 -0.98
CA ASN A 181 -14.11 1.02 -2.30
C ASN A 181 -14.69 -0.37 -2.62
N LEU A 182 -13.91 -1.44 -2.41
CA LEU A 182 -14.35 -2.81 -2.72
C LEU A 182 -15.53 -3.28 -1.87
N LEU A 183 -15.71 -2.70 -0.68
CA LEU A 183 -16.86 -2.96 0.19
C LEU A 183 -18.06 -2.02 -0.10
N GLY A 184 -18.06 -1.35 -1.26
CA GLY A 184 -19.15 -0.50 -1.75
C GLY A 184 -19.20 0.88 -1.10
N GLY A 185 -18.12 1.29 -0.45
CA GLY A 185 -17.98 2.61 0.16
C GLY A 185 -17.66 3.70 -0.85
N ASP A 186 -18.05 4.93 -0.51
CA ASP A 186 -17.74 6.12 -1.31
C ASP A 186 -16.54 6.85 -0.71
N CYS A 187 -15.40 6.84 -1.42
CA CYS A 187 -14.16 7.49 -0.99
C CYS A 187 -14.29 9.01 -0.74
N MET A 188 -15.36 9.65 -1.20
CA MET A 188 -15.66 11.06 -0.90
C MET A 188 -16.40 11.25 0.43
N LYS A 189 -16.89 10.18 1.05
CA LYS A 189 -17.66 10.17 2.31
C LYS A 189 -16.82 9.72 3.51
N ILE A 190 -15.58 10.20 3.57
CA ILE A 190 -14.66 9.94 4.68
C ILE A 190 -14.84 11.05 5.72
N ARG A 191 -15.33 10.69 6.90
CA ARG A 191 -15.58 11.63 8.00
C ARG A 191 -14.31 11.97 8.78
N ARG A 192 -13.46 10.99 9.03
CA ARG A 192 -12.23 11.14 9.82
C ARG A 192 -11.20 10.08 9.42
N ALA A 193 -9.92 10.41 9.50
CA ALA A 193 -8.83 9.46 9.29
C ALA A 193 -7.76 9.58 10.39
N VAL A 194 -7.15 8.45 10.75
CA VAL A 194 -6.02 8.40 11.68
C VAL A 194 -4.88 7.60 11.06
N LEU A 195 -3.69 8.22 10.98
CA LEU A 195 -2.44 7.56 10.63
C LEU A 195 -1.69 7.18 11.91
N ALA A 196 -1.26 5.93 12.03
CA ALA A 196 -0.36 5.45 13.06
C ALA A 196 1.01 5.13 12.42
N GLU A 197 2.07 5.78 12.88
CA GLU A 197 3.45 5.56 12.41
C GLU A 197 4.46 5.78 13.55
N PRO A 198 5.65 5.14 13.53
CA PRO A 198 6.63 5.24 14.61
C PRO A 198 7.18 6.65 14.75
N GLN A 199 7.48 7.10 15.97
CA GLN A 199 8.01 8.47 16.17
C GLN A 199 9.38 8.69 15.51
N SER A 200 10.21 7.65 15.45
CA SER A 200 11.58 7.68 14.91
C SER A 200 11.72 7.11 13.49
N ALA A 201 10.62 6.99 12.75
CA ALA A 201 10.63 6.40 11.42
C ALA A 201 11.48 7.23 10.43
N ILE A 202 12.33 6.53 9.66
CA ILE A 202 13.14 7.12 8.59
C ILE A 202 12.24 7.68 7.47
N LEU A 203 11.07 7.05 7.29
CA LEU A 203 10.07 7.43 6.31
C LEU A 203 8.73 7.73 7.00
N SER A 204 8.13 8.87 6.68
CA SER A 204 6.81 9.25 7.17
C SER A 204 5.79 9.26 6.03
N GLN A 205 4.62 8.71 6.30
CA GLN A 205 3.48 8.68 5.37
C GLN A 205 2.57 9.89 5.54
N TRP A 206 2.89 10.80 6.47
CA TRP A 206 1.99 11.87 6.92
C TRP A 206 1.59 12.87 5.84
N ASP A 207 2.56 13.53 5.20
CA ASP A 207 2.27 14.57 4.21
C ASP A 207 1.47 14.01 3.02
N MET A 208 1.79 12.76 2.64
CA MET A 208 1.09 12.01 1.61
C MET A 208 -0.37 11.77 1.95
N THR A 209 -0.56 11.24 3.15
CA THR A 209 -1.86 10.88 3.68
C THR A 209 -2.76 12.10 3.75
N ARG A 210 -2.26 13.19 4.33
CA ARG A 210 -3.00 14.45 4.46
C ARG A 210 -3.36 15.04 3.09
N ALA A 211 -2.42 15.08 2.14
CA ALA A 211 -2.68 15.65 0.82
C ALA A 211 -3.73 14.85 0.03
N THR A 212 -3.63 13.52 0.09
CA THR A 212 -4.59 12.62 -0.60
C THR A 212 -5.99 12.74 -0.01
N LEU A 213 -6.10 12.70 1.33
CA LEU A 213 -7.39 12.82 2.01
C LEU A 213 -8.04 14.18 1.79
N ALA A 214 -7.25 15.26 1.78
CA ALA A 214 -7.75 16.59 1.44
C ALA A 214 -8.32 16.66 0.02
N ALA A 215 -7.69 16.00 -0.96
CA ALA A 215 -8.20 15.90 -2.33
C ALA A 215 -9.51 15.09 -2.41
N LEU A 216 -9.73 14.15 -1.49
CA LEU A 216 -10.97 13.39 -1.32
C LEU A 216 -12.01 14.12 -0.43
N GLY A 217 -11.75 15.36 -0.02
CA GLY A 217 -12.66 16.17 0.81
C GLY A 217 -12.59 15.88 2.32
N CYS A 218 -11.65 15.05 2.78
CA CYS A 218 -11.46 14.74 4.19
C CYS A 218 -10.34 15.59 4.81
N HIS A 219 -10.72 16.54 5.69
CA HIS A 219 -9.78 17.40 6.40
C HIS A 219 -9.57 17.01 7.87
N ASN A 220 -10.46 16.17 8.42
CA ASN A 220 -10.35 15.67 9.79
C ASN A 220 -9.38 14.49 9.85
N VAL A 221 -8.09 14.81 9.77
CA VAL A 221 -7.00 13.83 9.73
C VAL A 221 -6.07 14.08 10.91
N SER A 222 -5.79 13.03 11.70
CA SER A 222 -4.83 13.10 12.81
C SER A 222 -3.74 12.04 12.66
N ARG A 223 -2.58 12.33 13.25
CA ARG A 223 -1.48 11.36 13.37
C ARG A 223 -1.33 10.95 14.82
N VAL A 224 -1.15 9.65 15.06
CA VAL A 224 -0.70 9.09 16.32
C VAL A 224 0.67 8.46 16.12
N SER A 225 1.54 8.60 17.11
CA SER A 225 2.86 7.99 17.10
C SER A 225 3.01 7.08 18.30
N PHE A 226 3.78 6.01 18.09
CA PHE A 226 4.17 5.01 19.08
C PHE A 226 5.67 4.78 19.01
#